data_AF-A0A1H8KMZ4-F1
#
_entry.id   AF-A0A1H8KMZ4-F1
#
_cell.length_a   1.000
_cell.length_b   1.000
_cell.length_c   1.000
_cell.angle_alpha   90.00
_cell.angle_beta   90.00
_cell.angle_gamma   90.00
#
_symmetry.space_group_name_H-M   'P 1'
#
loop_
_entity.id
_entity.type
_entity.pdbx_description
1 polymer ?
#
loop_
_entity_poly.entity_id
_entity_poly.type
_entity_poly.pdbx_seq_one_letter_code
_entity_poly.pdbx_strand_id
1 'polypeptide(L)'
;MKNKKEFEEEFLSKVYNLILNENTLSDERVILVEFKNNISIDGKNFNKEVGILSEKIRVLAIKKYNQKECLSKEVGKLYNYISEKGLFKRELGRGIASIGIWM
;
A
#
# COMPACT_ATOMS: atom_id res chain seq x y z
N MET A 1 -13.31 -20.47 -3.58
CA MET A 1 -12.27 -19.84 -2.72
C MET A 1 -11.15 -19.41 -3.65
N LYS A 2 -10.91 -18.10 -3.85
CA LYS A 2 -9.70 -17.66 -4.59
C LYS A 2 -8.48 -18.22 -3.86
N ASN A 3 -7.59 -18.88 -4.59
CA ASN A 3 -6.42 -19.51 -3.97
C ASN A 3 -5.53 -18.41 -3.36
N LYS A 4 -4.97 -18.63 -2.16
CA LYS A 4 -4.10 -17.65 -1.48
C LYS A 4 -3.00 -17.12 -2.42
N LYS A 5 -2.47 -18.01 -3.26
CA LYS A 5 -1.43 -17.73 -4.24
C LYS A 5 -1.89 -16.77 -5.36
N GLU A 6 -3.10 -16.94 -5.88
CA GLU A 6 -3.67 -16.04 -6.91
C GLU A 6 -3.86 -14.62 -6.37
N PHE A 7 -4.25 -14.50 -5.09
CA PHE A 7 -4.38 -13.21 -4.44
C PHE A 7 -3.02 -12.50 -4.28
N GLU A 8 -1.99 -13.25 -3.87
CA GLU A 8 -0.63 -12.73 -3.74
C GLU A 8 -0.08 -12.25 -5.09
N GLU A 9 -0.27 -13.03 -6.16
CA GLU A 9 0.14 -12.66 -7.51
C GLU A 9 -0.62 -11.44 -8.05
N GLU A 10 -1.94 -11.37 -7.84
CA GLU A 10 -2.77 -10.21 -8.22
C GLU A 10 -2.31 -8.94 -7.49
N PHE A 11 -1.99 -9.06 -6.20
CA PHE A 11 -1.50 -7.95 -5.39
C PHE A 11 -0.10 -7.49 -5.83
N LEU A 12 0.82 -8.42 -6.06
CA LEU A 12 2.17 -8.11 -6.55
C LEU A 12 2.11 -7.41 -7.90
N SER A 13 1.26 -7.89 -8.82
CA SER A 13 1.05 -7.24 -10.11
C SER A 13 0.57 -5.79 -9.97
N LYS A 14 -0.40 -5.53 -9.07
CA LYS A 14 -0.83 -4.15 -8.76
C LYS A 14 0.32 -3.28 -8.24
N VAL A 15 1.13 -3.80 -7.32
CA VAL A 15 2.29 -3.06 -6.78
C VAL A 15 3.33 -2.79 -7.87
N TYR A 16 3.64 -3.76 -8.72
CA TYR A 16 4.58 -3.56 -9.82
C TYR A 16 4.10 -2.55 -10.85
N ASN A 17 2.81 -2.56 -11.19
CA ASN A 17 2.23 -1.54 -12.07
C ASN A 17 2.34 -0.14 -11.47
N LEU A 18 2.14 0.01 -10.15
CA LEU A 18 2.34 1.29 -9.46
C LEU A 18 3.81 1.73 -9.46
N ILE A 19 4.75 0.79 -9.30
CA ILE A 19 6.18 1.09 -9.39
C ILE A 19 6.60 1.53 -10.79
N LEU A 20 5.88 1.13 -11.84
CA LEU A 20 6.16 1.52 -13.22
C LEU A 20 5.36 2.76 -13.66
N ASN A 21 4.26 3.10 -12.99
CA ASN A 21 3.43 4.25 -13.35
C ASN A 21 4.19 5.57 -13.14
N GLU A 22 4.30 6.38 -14.18
CA GLU A 22 4.97 7.70 -14.14
C GLU A 22 4.28 8.69 -13.20
N ASN A 23 2.97 8.53 -12.95
CA ASN A 23 2.20 9.38 -12.05
C ASN A 23 2.40 9.07 -10.56
N THR A 24 3.14 7.99 -10.24
CA THR A 24 3.45 7.63 -8.85
C THR A 24 4.59 8.50 -8.33
N LEU A 25 4.32 9.19 -7.22
CA LEU A 25 5.25 10.14 -6.61
C LEU A 25 6.53 9.42 -6.16
N SER A 26 7.67 10.10 -6.21
CA SER A 26 8.97 9.52 -5.86
C SER A 26 8.98 8.89 -4.47
N ASP A 27 8.41 9.57 -3.47
CA ASP A 27 8.32 9.07 -2.09
C ASP A 27 7.49 7.79 -1.96
N GLU A 28 6.43 7.66 -2.76
CA GLU A 28 5.57 6.47 -2.78
C GLU A 28 6.28 5.31 -3.48
N ARG A 29 6.98 5.60 -4.59
CA ARG A 29 7.73 4.61 -5.35
C ARG A 29 8.83 3.97 -4.51
N VAL A 30 9.51 4.74 -3.66
CA VAL A 30 10.51 4.22 -2.71
C VAL A 30 9.88 3.15 -1.81
N ILE A 31 8.72 3.42 -1.21
CA ILE A 31 8.02 2.47 -0.33
C ILE A 31 7.62 1.19 -1.09
N LEU A 32 7.12 1.33 -2.31
CA LEU A 32 6.71 0.19 -3.14
C LEU A 32 7.91 -0.67 -3.58
N VAL A 33 9.03 -0.04 -3.95
CA VAL A 33 10.27 -0.73 -4.31
C VAL A 33 10.86 -1.47 -3.11
N GLU A 34 10.85 -0.87 -1.92
CA GLU A 34 11.27 -1.55 -0.70
C GLU A 34 10.43 -2.80 -0.43
N PHE A 35 9.10 -2.72 -0.59
CA PHE A 35 8.22 -3.88 -0.46
C PHE A 35 8.57 -4.98 -1.48
N LYS A 36 8.77 -4.63 -2.76
CA LYS A 36 9.22 -5.57 -3.79
C LYS A 36 10.51 -6.27 -3.41
N ASN A 37 11.51 -5.52 -2.96
CA ASN A 37 12.81 -6.07 -2.61
C ASN A 37 12.68 -7.00 -1.40
N ASN A 38 11.85 -6.63 -0.42
CA ASN A 38 11.61 -7.44 0.76
C ASN A 38 10.87 -8.74 0.46
N ILE A 39 9.90 -8.74 -0.45
CA ILE A 39 9.11 -9.94 -0.75
C ILE A 39 9.86 -10.93 -1.65
N SER A 40 10.89 -10.45 -2.33
CA SER A 40 11.81 -11.26 -3.13
C SER A 40 12.84 -12.00 -2.26
N ILE A 41 12.92 -11.70 -0.96
CA ILE A 41 13.76 -12.42 0.00
C ILE A 41 13.04 -13.69 0.45
N ASP A 42 13.65 -14.83 0.19
CA ASP A 42 13.11 -16.15 0.51
C ASP A 42 12.82 -16.29 2.02
N GLY A 43 11.70 -16.93 2.38
CA GLY A 43 11.28 -17.13 3.77
C GLY A 43 10.54 -15.96 4.44
N LYS A 44 10.30 -14.83 3.76
CA LYS A 44 9.47 -13.75 4.32
C LYS A 44 7.97 -14.03 4.19
N ASN A 45 7.22 -13.73 5.27
CA ASN A 45 5.77 -13.90 5.29
C ASN A 45 5.08 -12.74 4.56
N PHE A 46 4.40 -13.06 3.44
CA PHE A 46 3.66 -12.09 2.62
C PHE A 46 2.74 -11.18 3.43
N ASN A 47 1.96 -11.73 4.35
CA ASN A 47 1.03 -10.95 5.18
C ASN A 47 1.76 -9.94 6.08
N LYS A 48 2.97 -10.30 6.57
CA LYS A 48 3.78 -9.40 7.39
C LYS A 48 4.31 -8.24 6.56
N GLU A 49 4.81 -8.52 5.37
CA GLU A 49 5.32 -7.48 4.46
C GLU A 49 4.20 -6.56 3.96
N VAL A 50 3.00 -7.08 3.68
CA VAL A 50 1.81 -6.26 3.36
C VAL A 50 1.43 -5.35 4.54
N GLY A 51 1.52 -5.85 5.77
CA GLY A 51 1.30 -5.03 6.97
C GLY A 51 2.31 -3.89 7.09
N ILE A 52 3.59 -4.15 6.84
CA ILE A 52 4.65 -3.14 6.84
C ILE A 52 4.43 -2.11 5.73
N LEU A 53 4.05 -2.56 4.53
CA LEU A 53 3.73 -1.67 3.41
C LEU A 53 2.57 -0.73 3.77
N SER A 54 1.49 -1.26 4.34
CA SER A 54 0.33 -0.47 4.77
C SER A 54 0.73 0.60 5.79
N GLU A 55 1.52 0.24 6.79
CA GLU A 55 1.99 1.18 7.82
C GLU A 55 2.88 2.28 7.22
N LYS A 56 3.78 1.94 6.30
CA LYS A 56 4.63 2.93 5.60
C LYS A 56 3.80 3.89 4.75
N ILE A 57 2.83 3.39 3.98
CA ILE A 57 1.92 4.24 3.20
C ILE A 57 1.13 5.17 4.13
N ARG A 58 0.68 4.67 5.28
CA ARG A 58 -0.01 5.46 6.30
C ARG A 58 0.86 6.59 6.85
N VAL A 59 2.10 6.30 7.24
CA VAL A 59 3.03 7.31 7.75
C VAL A 59 3.29 8.36 6.67
N LEU A 60 3.44 7.94 5.42
CA LEU A 60 3.59 8.86 4.28
C LEU A 60 2.34 9.73 4.09
N ALA A 61 1.14 9.14 4.19
CA ALA A 61 -0.12 9.88 4.09
C ALA A 61 -0.22 10.97 5.15
N ILE A 62 0.14 10.67 6.41
CA ILE A 62 0.14 11.65 7.51
C ILE A 62 1.17 12.76 7.25
N LYS A 63 2.37 12.40 6.78
CA LYS A 63 3.40 13.37 6.43
C LYS A 63 2.92 14.32 5.33
N LYS A 64 2.33 13.77 4.26
CA LYS A 64 1.78 14.56 3.15
C LYS A 64 0.61 15.43 3.59
N TYR A 65 -0.29 14.91 4.42
CA TYR A 65 -1.39 15.68 5.01
C TYR A 65 -0.88 16.91 5.78
N ASN A 66 0.16 16.74 6.61
CA ASN A 66 0.79 17.86 7.32
C ASN A 66 1.43 18.89 6.38
N GLN A 67 1.82 18.47 5.17
CA GLN A 67 2.36 19.31 4.10
C GLN A 67 1.26 19.87 3.16
N LYS A 68 -0.02 19.59 3.44
CA LYS A 68 -1.18 19.90 2.56
C LYS A 68 -1.10 19.24 1.18
N GLU A 69 -0.41 18.12 1.09
CA GLU A 69 -0.33 17.26 -0.09
C GLU A 69 -1.15 15.98 0.11
N CYS A 70 -1.53 15.34 -1.00
CA CYS A 70 -2.22 14.07 -0.99
C CYS A 70 -1.34 12.96 -1.59
N LEU A 71 -1.66 11.71 -1.23
CA LEU A 71 -1.13 10.54 -1.96
C LEU A 71 -1.65 10.55 -3.39
N SER A 72 -0.91 9.89 -4.30
CA SER A 72 -1.42 9.60 -5.63
C SER A 72 -2.69 8.76 -5.54
N LYS A 73 -3.63 9.03 -6.45
CA LYS A 73 -4.93 8.36 -6.47
C LYS A 73 -4.81 6.84 -6.49
N GLU A 74 -3.80 6.30 -7.16
CA GLU A 74 -3.62 4.86 -7.29
C GLU A 74 -3.01 4.22 -6.03
N VAL A 75 -2.08 4.90 -5.36
CA VAL A 75 -1.53 4.43 -4.08
C VAL A 75 -2.59 4.52 -2.97
N GLY A 76 -3.44 5.54 -2.99
CA GLY A 76 -4.63 5.61 -2.12
C GLY A 76 -5.61 4.44 -2.34
N LYS A 77 -5.86 4.07 -3.61
CA LYS A 77 -6.67 2.87 -3.93
C LYS A 77 -6.02 1.58 -3.42
N LEU A 78 -4.70 1.44 -3.54
CA LEU A 78 -3.97 0.29 -2.99
C LEU A 78 -4.13 0.21 -1.47
N TYR A 79 -3.98 1.33 -0.77
CA TYR A 79 -4.15 1.41 0.68
C TYR A 79 -5.56 0.97 1.12
N ASN A 80 -6.59 1.45 0.43
CA ASN A 80 -7.98 1.04 0.68
C ASN A 80 -8.19 -0.45 0.40
N TYR A 81 -7.64 -0.97 -0.70
CA TYR A 81 -7.71 -2.40 -1.03
C TYR A 81 -7.10 -3.29 0.07
N ILE A 82 -5.94 -2.91 0.62
CA ILE A 82 -5.30 -3.64 1.73
C ILE A 82 -6.20 -3.61 2.98
N SER A 83 -6.79 -2.45 3.27
CA SER A 83 -7.66 -2.24 4.43
C SER A 83 -8.97 -3.02 4.33
N GLU A 84 -9.62 -3.01 3.17
CA GLU A 84 -10.87 -3.74 2.90
C GLU A 84 -10.69 -5.26 2.97
N LYS A 85 -9.55 -5.77 2.49
CA LYS A 85 -9.23 -7.19 2.55
C LYS A 85 -8.89 -7.69 3.96
N GLY A 86 -8.87 -6.81 4.96
CA GLY A 86 -8.59 -7.17 6.35
C GLY A 86 -7.18 -7.72 6.56
N LEU A 87 -6.28 -7.47 5.62
CA LEU A 87 -4.89 -7.94 5.66
C LEU A 87 -4.06 -7.21 6.73
N PHE A 88 -4.63 -6.16 7.33
CA PHE A 88 -4.08 -5.50 8.50
C PHE A 88 -5.18 -4.89 9.39
N LYS A 89 -4.83 -4.44 10.61
CA LYS A 89 -5.78 -3.95 11.63
C LYS A 89 -6.75 -2.90 11.04
N ARG A 90 -8.03 -3.29 10.96
CA ARG A 90 -9.19 -2.49 10.52
C ARG A 90 -9.24 -1.07 11.10
N GLU A 91 -8.78 -0.91 12.34
CA GLU A 91 -8.76 0.36 13.06
C GLU A 91 -7.83 1.41 12.43
N LEU A 92 -6.79 0.99 11.70
CA LEU A 92 -5.82 1.91 11.07
C LEU A 92 -6.28 2.39 9.68
N GLY A 93 -7.01 1.54 8.95
CA GLY A 93 -7.61 1.89 7.65
C GLY A 93 -8.72 2.94 7.78
N ARG A 94 -9.53 2.86 8.84
CA ARG A 94 -10.64 3.82 9.08
C ARG A 94 -10.12 5.23 9.33
N GLY A 95 -9.04 5.39 10.10
CA GLY A 95 -8.48 6.69 10.45
C GLY A 95 -7.91 7.48 9.27
N ILE A 96 -7.38 6.82 8.24
CA ILE A 96 -6.87 7.50 7.03
C ILE A 96 -7.90 7.59 5.93
N ALA A 97 -8.79 6.60 5.78
CA ALA A 97 -9.96 6.76 4.90
C ALA A 97 -10.79 7.98 5.32
N SER A 98 -10.91 8.27 6.62
CA SER A 98 -11.53 9.52 7.11
C SER A 98 -10.72 10.79 6.81
N ILE A 99 -9.40 10.70 6.57
CA ILE A 99 -8.54 11.84 6.21
C ILE A 99 -8.51 12.07 4.68
N GLY A 100 -8.80 11.03 3.88
CA GLY A 100 -8.68 11.04 2.42
C GLY A 100 -9.98 10.98 1.61
N ILE A 101 -11.16 11.13 2.24
CA ILE A 101 -12.43 11.35 1.52
C ILE A 101 -12.82 12.83 1.68
N TRP A 102 -11.99 13.72 1.14
CA TRP A 102 -12.40 15.09 0.81
C TRP A 102 -11.50 15.64 -0.30
N MET A 103 -11.51 14.96 -1.46
CA MET A 103 -11.24 15.57 -2.76
C MET A 103 -11.75 14.70 -3.91
#